data_AF-A0A967GLF7-F1
#
_entry.id   AF-A0A967GLF7-F1
#
_cell.length_a   1.000
_cell.length_b   1.000
_cell.length_c   1.000
_cell.angle_alpha   90.00
_cell.angle_beta   90.00
_cell.angle_gamma   90.00
#
_symmetry.space_group_name_H-M   'P 1'
#
loop_
_entity.id
_entity.type
_entity.pdbx_description
1 polymer ?
#
loop_
_entity_poly.entity_id
_entity_poly.type
_entity_poly.pdbx_seq_one_letter_code
_entity_poly.pdbx_strand_id
1 'polypeptide(L)'
;EIRSAAGDNRSPEQVAEGFLKIAVDNMANAIKRISVQRGYDVTQYTLCCFGGAGGQHACLVADALGMKRIFIHPYAGVLSAYGMGLADIRAMRERTIELRFDEAFGDVLTGAFEDIERAASEEVLEQGIDPGHIDVERRVHVRYEGTDSALAVKFGERDVVERRFAATHRDRFGFVMEN
;
A
#
# COMPACT_ATOMS: atom_id res chain seq x y z
N GLU A 1 20.55 24.49 -30.74
CA GLU A 1 19.54 25.10 -29.85
C GLU A 1 20.03 25.27 -28.41
N ILE A 2 20.39 24.19 -27.69
CA ILE A 2 20.88 24.30 -26.29
C ILE A 2 22.10 25.22 -26.15
N ARG A 3 23.12 25.03 -26.99
CA ARG A 3 24.33 25.86 -26.99
C ARG A 3 24.03 27.35 -27.21
N SER A 4 23.14 27.66 -28.14
CA SER A 4 22.76 29.04 -28.47
C SER A 4 21.88 29.69 -27.40
N ALA A 5 21.04 28.91 -26.71
CA ALA A 5 20.09 29.42 -25.72
C ALA A 5 20.68 29.52 -24.30
N ALA A 6 21.54 28.58 -23.90
CA ALA A 6 22.03 28.46 -22.52
C ALA A 6 23.56 28.60 -22.38
N GLY A 7 24.29 28.83 -23.48
CA GLY A 7 25.77 28.87 -23.45
C GLY A 7 26.42 27.53 -23.10
N ASP A 8 25.65 26.44 -23.16
CA ASP A 8 26.07 25.12 -22.72
C ASP A 8 26.77 24.34 -23.85
N ASN A 9 28.00 23.90 -23.56
CA ASN A 9 28.86 23.20 -24.51
C ASN A 9 28.86 21.67 -24.36
N ARG A 10 27.99 21.12 -23.50
CA ARG A 10 27.81 19.66 -23.39
C ARG A 10 27.47 19.02 -24.75
N SER A 11 27.96 17.80 -24.97
CA SER A 11 27.59 17.00 -26.14
C SER A 11 26.14 16.52 -26.05
N PRO A 12 25.51 16.09 -27.17
CA PRO A 12 24.18 15.49 -27.15
C PRO A 12 24.05 14.33 -26.16
N GLU A 13 25.08 13.48 -26.06
CA GLU A 13 25.13 12.34 -25.14
C GLU A 13 25.17 12.80 -23.68
N GLN A 14 25.94 13.85 -23.36
CA GLN A 14 25.99 14.41 -22.01
C GLN A 14 24.65 15.07 -21.61
N VAL A 15 23.94 15.65 -22.57
CA VAL A 15 22.59 16.17 -22.33
C VAL A 15 21.60 15.02 -22.11
N ALA A 16 21.65 13.97 -22.93
CA ALA A 16 20.81 12.78 -22.79
C ALA A 16 21.04 12.07 -21.43
N GLU A 17 22.30 11.92 -21.02
CA GLU A 17 22.67 11.39 -19.71
C GLU A 17 22.09 12.25 -18.57
N GLY A 18 22.07 13.58 -18.75
CA GLY A 18 21.42 14.50 -17.82
C GLY A 18 19.93 14.24 -17.66
N PHE A 19 19.20 13.97 -18.76
CA PHE A 19 17.79 13.59 -18.70
C PHE A 19 17.59 12.26 -17.97
N LEU A 20 18.42 11.25 -18.26
CA LEU A 20 18.36 9.95 -17.59
C LEU A 20 18.60 10.11 -16.08
N LYS A 21 19.61 10.90 -15.69
CA LYS A 21 19.91 11.18 -14.29
C LYS A 21 18.73 11.82 -13.57
N ILE A 22 18.12 12.85 -14.15
CA ILE A 22 16.93 13.51 -13.56
C ILE A 22 15.77 12.52 -13.42
N ALA A 23 15.54 11.67 -14.43
CA ALA A 23 14.49 10.66 -14.36
C ALA A 23 14.74 9.65 -13.23
N VAL A 24 15.98 9.15 -13.09
CA VAL A 24 16.39 8.25 -11.99
C VAL A 24 16.22 8.92 -10.64
N ASP A 25 16.70 10.16 -10.48
CA ASP A 25 16.58 10.90 -9.22
C ASP A 25 15.11 11.09 -8.83
N ASN A 26 14.23 11.38 -9.80
CA ASN A 26 12.80 11.50 -9.56
C ASN A 26 12.16 10.17 -9.11
N MET A 27 12.51 9.05 -9.78
CA MET A 27 12.02 7.72 -9.41
C MET A 27 12.49 7.32 -8.00
N ALA A 28 13.79 7.51 -7.71
CA ALA A 28 14.36 7.22 -6.39
C ALA A 28 13.72 8.08 -5.29
N ASN A 29 13.54 9.38 -5.52
CA ASN A 29 12.89 10.27 -4.55
C ASN A 29 11.43 9.89 -4.30
N ALA A 30 10.69 9.45 -5.32
CA ALA A 30 9.32 8.98 -5.15
C ALA A 30 9.26 7.73 -4.25
N ILE A 31 10.14 6.74 -4.49
CA ILE A 31 10.25 5.53 -3.65
C ILE A 31 10.63 5.90 -2.22
N LYS A 32 11.68 6.72 -2.06
CA LYS A 32 12.15 7.16 -0.74
C LYS A 32 11.07 7.90 0.04
N ARG A 33 10.34 8.82 -0.61
CA ARG A 33 9.26 9.57 0.03
C ARG A 33 8.18 8.64 0.59
N ILE A 34 7.67 7.71 -0.22
CA ILE A 34 6.59 6.81 0.20
C ILE A 34 7.07 5.86 1.29
N SER A 35 8.26 5.28 1.15
CA SER A 35 8.79 4.29 2.10
C SER A 35 9.22 4.91 3.43
N VAL A 36 9.95 6.02 3.41
CA VAL A 36 10.42 6.69 4.64
C VAL A 36 9.25 7.31 5.41
N GLN A 37 8.24 7.87 4.72
CA GLN A 37 7.02 8.34 5.39
C GLN A 37 6.27 7.21 6.14
N ARG A 38 6.50 5.95 5.77
CA ARG A 38 5.95 4.78 6.45
C ARG A 38 6.94 4.13 7.43
N GLY A 39 8.08 4.76 7.70
CA GLY A 39 9.09 4.29 8.65
C GLY A 39 10.04 3.20 8.13
N TYR A 40 10.03 2.91 6.82
CA TYR A 40 10.87 1.84 6.26
C TYR A 40 12.29 2.31 5.91
N ASP A 41 13.30 1.56 6.34
CA ASP A 41 14.66 1.65 5.81
C ASP A 41 14.75 0.89 4.48
N VAL A 42 14.71 1.63 3.37
CA VAL A 42 14.74 1.09 2.00
C VAL A 42 15.98 0.26 1.68
N THR A 43 17.11 0.48 2.36
CA THR A 43 18.37 -0.23 2.07
C THR A 43 18.30 -1.73 2.39
N GLN A 44 17.39 -2.11 3.29
CA GLN A 44 17.18 -3.50 3.72
C GLN A 44 16.28 -4.30 2.76
N TYR A 45 15.66 -3.64 1.79
CA TYR A 45 14.68 -4.25 0.88
C TYR A 45 15.28 -4.62 -0.48
N THR A 46 14.51 -5.42 -1.22
CA THR A 46 14.79 -5.76 -2.62
C THR A 46 13.95 -4.87 -3.53
N LEU A 47 14.57 -4.24 -4.52
CA LEU A 47 13.86 -3.48 -5.55
C LEU A 47 13.15 -4.44 -6.50
N CYS A 48 11.83 -4.56 -6.39
CA CYS A 48 11.02 -5.27 -7.39
C CYS A 48 10.80 -4.35 -8.60
N CYS A 49 11.29 -4.77 -9.77
CA CYS A 49 11.26 -3.97 -10.97
C CYS A 49 10.41 -4.64 -12.07
N PHE A 50 9.43 -3.90 -12.60
CA PHE A 50 8.52 -4.39 -13.64
C PHE A 50 8.05 -3.24 -14.55
N GLY A 51 7.23 -3.58 -15.55
CA GLY A 51 6.79 -2.66 -16.60
C GLY A 51 7.78 -2.59 -17.76
N GLY A 52 7.33 -2.08 -18.91
CA GLY A 52 8.12 -2.09 -20.16
C GLY A 52 9.44 -1.32 -20.08
N ALA A 53 9.50 -0.25 -19.29
CA ALA A 53 10.70 0.56 -19.09
C ALA A 53 11.46 0.25 -17.80
N GLY A 54 10.89 -0.55 -16.88
CA GLY A 54 11.45 -0.70 -15.53
C GLY A 54 12.90 -1.20 -15.55
N GLY A 55 13.16 -2.26 -16.32
CA GLY A 55 14.49 -2.86 -16.41
C GLY A 55 15.58 -1.91 -16.90
N GLN A 56 15.22 -0.86 -17.64
CA GLN A 56 16.17 0.13 -18.17
C GLN A 56 16.76 1.03 -17.07
N HIS A 57 16.04 1.20 -15.96
CA HIS A 57 16.42 2.12 -14.88
C HIS A 57 16.75 1.41 -13.56
N ALA A 58 16.52 0.10 -13.47
CA ALA A 58 16.55 -0.66 -12.23
C ALA A 58 17.87 -0.50 -11.45
N CYS A 59 19.02 -0.65 -12.13
CA CYS A 59 20.34 -0.54 -11.48
C CYS A 59 20.59 0.87 -10.94
N LEU A 60 20.36 1.90 -11.76
CA LEU A 60 20.59 3.29 -11.37
C LEU A 60 19.67 3.72 -10.22
N VAL A 61 18.41 3.27 -10.23
CA VAL A 61 17.46 3.51 -9.13
C VAL A 61 17.89 2.78 -7.86
N ALA A 62 18.33 1.52 -7.96
CA ALA A 62 18.82 0.76 -6.80
C ALA A 62 20.06 1.42 -6.19
N ASP A 63 21.01 1.88 -7.01
CA ASP A 63 22.20 2.60 -6.56
C ASP A 63 21.84 3.90 -5.84
N ALA A 64 20.95 4.71 -6.42
CA ALA A 64 20.47 5.95 -5.80
C ALA A 64 19.76 5.74 -4.45
N LEU A 65 19.15 4.57 -4.26
CA LEU A 65 18.48 4.18 -3.02
C LEU A 65 19.38 3.42 -2.03
N GLY A 66 20.62 3.10 -2.42
CA GLY A 66 21.53 2.26 -1.62
C GLY A 66 21.07 0.80 -1.49
N MET A 67 20.17 0.33 -2.34
CA MET A 67 19.68 -1.05 -2.35
C MET A 67 20.70 -1.99 -2.97
N LYS A 68 20.81 -3.21 -2.44
CA LYS A 68 21.80 -4.20 -2.90
C LYS A 68 21.22 -5.35 -3.71
N ARG A 69 19.90 -5.41 -3.84
CA ARG A 69 19.20 -6.50 -4.53
C ARG A 69 18.10 -5.95 -5.42
N ILE A 70 18.05 -6.44 -6.65
CA ILE A 70 16.99 -6.17 -7.62
C ILE A 70 16.35 -7.52 -7.95
N PHE A 71 15.02 -7.56 -7.92
CA PHE A 71 14.24 -8.70 -8.37
C PHE A 71 13.50 -8.33 -9.65
N ILE A 72 13.72 -9.12 -10.70
CA ILE A 72 13.05 -8.98 -12.00
C ILE A 72 12.34 -10.31 -12.28
N HIS A 73 11.01 -10.26 -12.29
CA HIS A 73 10.20 -11.42 -12.64
C HIS A 73 10.35 -11.76 -14.14
N PRO A 74 10.32 -13.04 -14.57
CA PRO A 74 10.35 -13.40 -15.99
C PRO A 74 9.27 -12.71 -16.84
N TYR A 75 8.13 -12.39 -16.22
CA TYR A 75 7.02 -11.65 -16.84
C TYR A 75 7.00 -10.15 -16.51
N ALA A 76 8.14 -9.55 -16.14
CA ALA A 76 8.23 -8.15 -15.71
C ALA A 76 7.55 -7.17 -16.68
N GLY A 77 7.66 -7.37 -18.00
CA GLY A 77 7.03 -6.51 -19.00
C GLY A 77 5.49 -6.54 -18.98
N VAL A 78 4.88 -7.61 -18.47
CA VAL A 78 3.42 -7.83 -18.43
C VAL A 78 2.91 -8.14 -17.02
N LEU A 79 3.70 -7.80 -15.99
CA LEU A 79 3.44 -8.25 -14.63
C LEU A 79 2.09 -7.77 -14.09
N SER A 80 1.61 -6.60 -14.54
CA SER A 80 0.29 -6.09 -14.18
C SER A 80 -0.84 -6.97 -14.70
N ALA A 81 -0.75 -7.43 -15.95
CA ALA A 81 -1.74 -8.32 -16.54
C ALA A 81 -1.68 -9.72 -15.89
N TYR A 82 -0.46 -10.20 -15.63
CA TYR A 82 -0.25 -11.45 -14.91
C TYR A 82 -0.85 -11.41 -13.50
N GLY A 83 -0.60 -10.34 -12.74
CA GLY A 83 -1.17 -10.15 -11.40
C GLY A 83 -2.69 -10.04 -11.40
N MET A 84 -3.27 -9.37 -12.40
CA MET A 84 -4.73 -9.32 -12.58
C MET A 84 -5.33 -10.70 -12.84
N GLY A 85 -4.66 -11.53 -13.65
CA GLY A 85 -5.10 -12.90 -13.94
C GLY A 85 -4.96 -13.88 -12.76
N LEU A 86 -4.15 -13.53 -11.74
CA LEU A 86 -3.98 -14.31 -10.52
C LEU A 86 -4.76 -13.77 -9.32
N ALA A 87 -5.39 -12.61 -9.46
CA ALA A 87 -6.05 -11.95 -8.34
C ALA A 87 -7.32 -12.71 -7.94
N ASP A 88 -7.51 -12.88 -6.63
CA ASP A 88 -8.76 -13.41 -6.09
C ASP A 88 -9.93 -12.47 -6.38
N ILE A 89 -11.09 -13.06 -6.65
CA ILE A 89 -12.34 -12.32 -6.71
C ILE A 89 -12.69 -11.87 -5.28
N ARG A 90 -12.88 -10.57 -5.10
CA ARG A 90 -13.22 -9.98 -3.81
C ARG A 90 -14.25 -8.89 -3.98
N ALA A 91 -15.21 -8.83 -3.07
CA ALA A 91 -16.10 -7.70 -2.89
C ALA A 91 -15.80 -7.03 -1.55
N MET A 92 -15.82 -5.70 -1.52
CA MET A 92 -15.64 -4.93 -0.29
C MET A 92 -16.89 -4.07 -0.05
N ARG A 93 -17.36 -4.06 1.19
CA ARG A 93 -18.43 -3.20 1.66
C ARG A 93 -18.01 -2.52 2.95
N GLU A 94 -18.35 -1.26 3.07
CA GLU A 94 -18.02 -0.44 4.23
C GLU A 94 -19.28 0.30 4.68
N ARG A 95 -19.40 0.49 5.99
CA ARG A 95 -20.45 1.29 6.62
C ARG A 95 -19.82 2.18 7.68
N THR A 96 -20.11 3.47 7.62
CA THR A 96 -19.68 4.43 8.64
C THR A 96 -20.65 4.39 9.82
N ILE A 97 -20.12 4.21 11.02
CA ILE A 97 -20.87 4.23 12.27
C ILE A 97 -20.11 5.10 13.25
N GLU A 98 -20.78 6.09 13.83
CA GLU A 98 -20.22 6.88 14.93
C GLU A 98 -20.64 6.24 16.26
N LEU A 99 -19.71 5.54 16.89
CA LEU A 99 -19.95 4.78 18.10
C LEU A 99 -18.73 4.89 19.02
N ARG A 100 -18.98 5.08 20.32
CA ARG A 100 -17.93 5.01 21.34
C ARG A 100 -17.49 3.54 21.46
N PHE A 101 -16.20 3.30 21.55
CA PHE A 101 -15.65 1.94 21.69
C PHE A 101 -15.76 1.47 23.16
N ASP A 102 -16.99 1.24 23.62
CA ASP A 102 -17.33 0.76 24.96
C ASP A 102 -17.83 -0.70 24.94
N GLU A 103 -18.34 -1.23 26.05
CA GLU A 103 -18.79 -2.63 26.15
C GLU A 103 -19.94 -2.99 25.19
N ALA A 104 -20.74 -2.02 24.75
CA ALA A 104 -21.88 -2.25 23.87
C ALA A 104 -21.52 -2.30 22.37
N PHE A 105 -20.25 -2.06 22.02
CA PHE A 105 -19.84 -1.93 20.62
C PHE A 105 -20.07 -3.22 19.80
N GLY A 106 -19.92 -4.39 20.42
CA GLY A 106 -19.95 -5.69 19.75
C GLY A 106 -21.30 -5.98 19.10
N ASP A 107 -22.40 -5.73 19.81
CA ASP A 107 -23.75 -6.04 19.34
C ASP A 107 -24.15 -5.15 18.16
N VAL A 108 -23.88 -3.84 18.27
CA VAL A 108 -24.15 -2.85 17.21
C VAL A 108 -23.37 -3.20 15.94
N LEU A 109 -22.09 -3.53 16.08
CA LEU A 109 -21.24 -3.87 14.94
C LEU A 109 -21.59 -5.23 14.33
N THR A 110 -22.02 -6.21 15.13
CA THR A 110 -22.41 -7.53 14.60
C THR A 110 -23.55 -7.41 13.60
N GLY A 111 -24.63 -6.71 13.96
CA GLY A 111 -25.74 -6.49 13.02
C GLY A 111 -25.32 -5.67 11.80
N ALA A 112 -24.47 -4.65 11.98
CA ALA A 112 -23.94 -3.89 10.86
C ALA A 112 -23.07 -4.73 9.91
N PHE A 113 -22.28 -5.68 10.45
CA PHE A 113 -21.46 -6.60 9.68
C PHE A 113 -22.31 -7.57 8.88
N GLU A 114 -23.34 -8.16 9.48
CA GLU A 114 -24.25 -9.10 8.79
C GLU A 114 -24.83 -8.49 7.51
N ASP A 115 -25.26 -7.23 7.56
CA ASP A 115 -25.81 -6.54 6.40
C ASP A 115 -24.80 -6.35 5.27
N ILE A 116 -23.59 -5.86 5.58
CA ILE A 116 -22.57 -5.58 4.57
C ILE A 116 -21.86 -6.85 4.09
N GLU A 117 -21.75 -7.87 4.95
CA GLU A 117 -21.22 -9.19 4.62
C GLU A 117 -22.14 -9.90 3.64
N ARG A 118 -23.45 -9.93 3.89
CA ARG A 118 -24.43 -10.50 2.95
C ARG A 118 -24.29 -9.85 1.57
N ALA A 119 -24.27 -8.51 1.51
CA ALA A 119 -24.15 -7.79 0.25
C ALA A 119 -22.81 -8.02 -0.48
N ALA A 120 -21.70 -8.24 0.25
CA ALA A 120 -20.41 -8.55 -0.35
C ALA A 120 -20.36 -10.00 -0.85
N SER A 121 -20.86 -10.96 -0.05
CA SER A 121 -20.91 -12.36 -0.41
C SER A 121 -21.81 -12.62 -1.62
N GLU A 122 -22.97 -11.95 -1.70
CA GLU A 122 -23.86 -12.01 -2.87
C GLU A 122 -23.14 -11.56 -4.16
N GLU A 123 -22.38 -10.47 -4.14
CA GLU A 123 -21.61 -10.01 -5.30
C GLU A 123 -20.54 -11.03 -5.76
N VAL A 124 -19.89 -11.72 -4.82
CA VAL A 124 -18.90 -12.75 -5.15
C VAL A 124 -19.58 -14.01 -5.70
N LEU A 125 -20.73 -14.40 -5.14
CA LEU A 125 -21.54 -15.53 -5.61
C LEU A 125 -22.06 -15.31 -7.04
N GLU A 126 -22.51 -14.09 -7.36
CA GLU A 126 -22.96 -13.72 -8.71
C GLU A 126 -21.86 -13.85 -9.77
N GLN A 127 -20.59 -13.84 -9.36
CA GLN A 127 -19.44 -14.08 -10.23
C GLN A 127 -19.10 -15.57 -10.40
N GLY A 128 -19.92 -16.48 -9.85
CA GLY A 128 -19.81 -17.92 -10.04
C GLY A 128 -18.84 -18.62 -9.09
N ILE A 129 -18.49 -17.99 -7.98
CA ILE A 129 -17.66 -18.61 -6.93
C ILE A 129 -18.51 -19.55 -6.06
N ASP A 130 -17.98 -20.73 -5.72
CA ASP A 130 -18.63 -21.66 -4.79
C ASP A 130 -18.70 -21.06 -3.37
N PRO A 131 -19.85 -21.10 -2.68
CA PRO A 131 -19.98 -20.61 -1.30
C PRO A 131 -18.92 -21.15 -0.33
N GLY A 132 -18.49 -22.41 -0.50
CA GLY A 132 -17.47 -23.04 0.33
C GLY A 132 -16.05 -22.50 0.12
N HIS A 133 -15.84 -21.68 -0.91
CA HIS A 133 -14.58 -21.01 -1.22
C HIS A 133 -14.61 -19.49 -0.91
N ILE A 134 -15.65 -19.01 -0.23
CA ILE A 134 -15.76 -17.60 0.14
C ILE A 134 -15.31 -17.42 1.60
N ASP A 135 -14.19 -16.72 1.78
CA ASP A 135 -13.71 -16.28 3.09
C ASP A 135 -14.18 -14.84 3.37
N VAL A 136 -14.68 -14.60 4.57
CA VAL A 136 -15.07 -13.25 5.02
C VAL A 136 -14.06 -12.71 6.04
N GLU A 137 -13.56 -11.49 5.78
CA GLU A 137 -12.72 -10.76 6.73
C GLU A 137 -13.43 -9.50 7.24
N ARG A 138 -13.73 -9.46 8.55
CA ARG A 138 -14.32 -8.29 9.22
C ARG A 138 -13.23 -7.36 9.78
N ARG A 139 -13.32 -6.07 9.48
CA ARG A 139 -12.42 -5.03 10.00
C ARG A 139 -13.20 -3.84 10.54
N VAL A 140 -12.66 -3.23 11.58
CA VAL A 140 -13.16 -1.98 12.18
C VAL A 140 -12.12 -0.88 12.03
N HIS A 141 -12.58 0.33 11.78
CA HIS A 141 -11.76 1.54 11.81
C HIS A 141 -11.96 2.20 13.17
N VAL A 142 -10.93 2.17 14.02
CA VAL A 142 -10.97 2.76 15.36
C VAL A 142 -9.94 3.87 15.47
N ARG A 143 -10.24 4.86 16.32
CA ARG A 143 -9.40 6.02 16.60
C ARG A 143 -9.52 6.39 18.06
N TYR A 144 -8.54 7.11 18.57
CA TYR A 144 -8.67 7.73 19.87
C TYR A 144 -9.68 8.87 19.84
N GLU A 145 -10.40 9.06 20.95
CA GLU A 145 -11.32 10.17 21.13
C GLU A 145 -10.59 11.52 20.94
N GLY A 146 -11.20 12.43 20.18
CA GLY A 146 -10.60 13.74 19.86
C GLY A 146 -9.55 13.74 18.73
N THR A 147 -9.20 12.59 18.14
CA THR A 147 -8.29 12.51 16.99
C THR A 147 -9.04 12.33 15.67
N ASP A 148 -8.44 12.63 14.52
CA ASP A 148 -9.04 12.46 13.18
C ASP A 148 -8.55 11.20 12.43
N SER A 149 -7.55 10.51 12.98
CA SER A 149 -6.83 9.44 12.30
C SER A 149 -7.29 8.05 12.75
N ALA A 150 -8.13 7.42 11.95
CA ALA A 150 -8.58 6.04 12.19
C ALA A 150 -7.63 4.99 11.59
N LEU A 151 -7.48 3.87 12.30
CA LEU A 151 -6.70 2.72 11.84
C LEU A 151 -7.61 1.50 11.71
N ALA A 152 -7.47 0.80 10.58
CA ALA A 152 -8.17 -0.45 10.32
C ALA A 152 -7.52 -1.60 11.10
N VAL A 153 -8.30 -2.34 11.88
CA VAL A 153 -7.86 -3.56 12.55
C VAL A 153 -8.89 -4.67 12.38
N LYS A 154 -8.43 -5.93 12.37
CA LYS A 154 -9.34 -7.09 12.35
C LYS A 154 -10.29 -7.03 13.54
N PHE A 155 -11.58 -7.19 13.27
CA PHE A 155 -12.62 -7.26 14.29
C PHE A 155 -12.40 -8.48 15.21
N GLY A 156 -12.96 -8.41 16.41
CA GLY A 156 -12.84 -9.42 17.45
C GLY A 156 -13.29 -8.87 18.80
N GLU A 157 -12.98 -9.58 19.87
CA GLU A 157 -13.22 -9.12 21.24
C GLU A 157 -12.53 -7.77 21.50
N ARG A 158 -13.09 -6.99 22.42
CA ARG A 158 -12.69 -5.61 22.69
C ARG A 158 -11.19 -5.49 22.97
N ASP A 159 -10.70 -6.30 23.90
CA ASP A 159 -9.30 -6.33 24.34
C ASP A 159 -8.35 -6.71 23.19
N VAL A 160 -8.77 -7.61 22.30
CA VAL A 160 -8.03 -8.00 21.10
C VAL A 160 -7.94 -6.84 20.12
N VAL A 161 -9.05 -6.13 19.89
CA VAL A 161 -9.09 -4.95 19.01
C VAL A 161 -8.22 -3.83 19.57
N GLU A 162 -8.31 -3.53 20.87
CA GLU A 162 -7.48 -2.53 21.56
C GLU A 162 -5.99 -2.87 21.44
N ARG A 163 -5.59 -4.13 21.69
CA ARG A 163 -4.20 -4.57 21.53
C ARG A 163 -3.71 -4.42 20.09
N ARG A 164 -4.51 -4.83 19.10
CA ARG A 164 -4.17 -4.70 17.66
C ARG A 164 -4.04 -3.25 17.25
N PHE A 165 -4.94 -2.38 17.73
CA PHE A 165 -4.88 -0.95 17.48
C PHE A 165 -3.63 -0.34 18.10
N ALA A 166 -3.34 -0.61 19.37
CA ALA A 166 -2.16 -0.10 20.05
C ALA A 166 -0.86 -0.53 19.37
N ALA A 167 -0.75 -1.79 18.92
CA ALA A 167 0.39 -2.27 18.15
C ALA A 167 0.52 -1.51 16.82
N THR A 168 -0.57 -1.40 16.05
CA THR A 168 -0.58 -0.71 14.76
C THR A 168 -0.26 0.78 14.90
N HIS A 169 -0.78 1.42 15.95
CA HIS A 169 -0.54 2.83 16.25
C HIS A 169 0.91 3.06 16.66
N ARG A 170 1.51 2.18 17.46
CA ARG A 170 2.93 2.24 17.80
C ARG A 170 3.82 2.06 16.57
N ASP A 171 3.53 1.09 15.72
CA ASP A 171 4.31 0.85 14.50
C ASP A 171 4.25 2.05 13.55
N ARG A 172 3.08 2.69 13.43
CA ARG A 172 2.86 3.79 12.48
C ARG A 172 3.29 5.16 13.01
N PHE A 173 3.13 5.43 14.31
CA PHE A 173 3.32 6.75 14.90
C PHE A 173 4.37 6.79 16.03
N GLY A 174 4.85 5.63 16.50
CA GLY A 174 5.87 5.53 17.54
C GLY A 174 5.37 5.58 18.98
N PHE A 175 4.06 5.71 19.21
CA PHE A 175 3.47 5.82 20.56
C PHE A 175 2.09 5.16 20.65
N VAL A 176 1.54 5.10 21.87
CA VAL A 176 0.16 4.70 22.20
C VAL A 176 -0.31 5.73 23.24
N MET A 177 -1.54 6.25 23.13
CA MET A 177 -2.07 7.16 24.15
C MET A 177 -2.54 6.36 25.37
N GLU A 178 -2.21 6.85 26.56
CA GLU A 178 -2.75 6.33 27.82
C GLU A 178 -4.20 6.80 27.94
N ASN A 179 -5.09 5.87 28.27
CA ASN A 179 -6.51 6.15 28.53
C ASN A 179 -6.70 6.81 29.89
#